data_AF-F6HIC5-F1
#
_entry.id   AF-F6HIC5-F1
#
_cell.length_a   1.000
_cell.length_b   1.000
_cell.length_c   1.000
_cell.angle_alpha   90.00
_cell.angle_beta   90.00
_cell.angle_gamma   90.00
#
_symmetry.space_group_name_H-M   'P 1'
#
loop_
_entity.id
_entity.type
_entity.pdbx_description
1 polymer ?
#
loop_
_entity_poly.entity_id
_entity_poly.type
_entity_poly.pdbx_seq_one_letter_code
_entity_poly.pdbx_strand_id
1 'polypeptide(L)'
;MARSNSLVRDYGVSDGNVFHLVLKLSDLQIINVRTAYGEEFTFHVERSRDVGYVKQQVAKNGKGLVDVEDQEIVWDDKWVDGKWVCCSCI
;
A
#
# COMPACT_ATOMS: atom_id res chain seq x y z
N MET A 1 -8.03 -12.02 3.75
CA MET A 1 -8.82 -12.39 2.56
C MET A 1 -10.26 -11.93 2.78
N ALA A 2 -10.69 -10.82 2.18
CA ALA A 2 -12.07 -10.31 2.30
C ALA A 2 -12.60 -9.71 0.99
N ARG A 3 -12.14 -10.23 -0.16
CA ARG A 3 -12.70 -9.85 -1.46
C ARG A 3 -13.59 -10.97 -1.96
N SER A 4 -14.90 -10.76 -1.83
CA SER A 4 -15.90 -11.53 -2.56
C SER A 4 -16.08 -10.90 -3.94
N ASN A 5 -16.08 -11.71 -5.01
CA ASN A 5 -16.34 -11.26 -6.37
C ASN A 5 -17.85 -11.38 -6.70
N SER A 6 -18.69 -10.88 -5.80
CA SER A 6 -20.16 -10.90 -5.94
C SER A 6 -20.67 -9.50 -6.23
N LEU A 7 -21.79 -9.39 -6.93
CA LEU A 7 -22.41 -8.10 -7.20
C LEU A 7 -23.08 -7.59 -5.91
N VAL A 8 -23.06 -6.28 -5.70
CA VAL A 8 -23.70 -5.66 -4.51
C VAL A 8 -25.20 -6.00 -4.42
N ARG A 9 -25.86 -6.21 -5.58
CA ARG A 9 -27.26 -6.62 -5.66
C ARG A 9 -27.51 -8.03 -5.10
N ASP A 10 -26.51 -8.91 -5.11
CA ASP A 10 -26.61 -10.27 -4.57
C ASP A 10 -26.76 -10.27 -3.04
N TYR A 11 -26.44 -9.14 -2.38
CA TYR A 11 -26.63 -8.93 -0.96
C TYR A 11 -27.97 -8.26 -0.60
N GLY A 12 -28.92 -8.19 -1.54
CA GLY A 12 -30.26 -7.63 -1.32
C GLY A 12 -30.31 -6.10 -1.24
N VAL A 13 -29.26 -5.42 -1.72
CA VAL A 13 -29.15 -3.96 -1.72
C VAL A 13 -30.00 -3.37 -2.84
N SER A 14 -30.83 -2.38 -2.49
CA SER A 14 -31.71 -1.65 -3.40
C SER A 14 -31.48 -0.14 -3.30
N ASP A 15 -32.18 0.62 -4.14
CA ASP A 15 -32.15 2.09 -4.10
C ASP A 15 -32.68 2.60 -2.75
N GLY A 16 -31.97 3.55 -2.13
CA GLY A 16 -32.31 4.10 -0.81
C GLY A 16 -31.69 3.38 0.41
N ASN A 17 -30.96 2.29 0.23
CA ASN A 17 -30.22 1.65 1.32
C ASN A 17 -29.03 2.54 1.79
N VAL A 18 -28.89 2.71 3.12
CA VAL A 18 -27.76 3.43 3.74
C VAL A 18 -26.69 2.44 4.18
N PHE A 19 -25.44 2.70 3.82
CA PHE A 19 -24.28 1.89 4.21
C PHE A 19 -23.45 2.56 5.28
N HIS A 20 -23.07 1.78 6.30
CA HIS A 20 -22.07 2.18 7.28
C HIS A 20 -20.70 1.65 6.86
N LEU A 21 -19.81 2.56 6.47
CA LEU A 21 -18.41 2.22 6.21
C LEU A 21 -17.68 2.06 7.54
N VAL A 22 -17.37 0.82 7.91
CA VAL A 22 -16.54 0.52 9.09
C VAL A 22 -15.11 0.26 8.62
N LEU A 23 -14.21 1.17 8.96
CA LEU A 23 -12.77 1.02 8.70
C LEU A 23 -12.10 0.43 9.94
N LYS A 24 -11.47 -0.75 9.78
CA LYS A 24 -10.71 -1.37 10.86
C LYS A 24 -9.23 -1.06 10.70
N LEU A 25 -8.72 -0.14 11.52
CA LEU A 25 -7.30 0.26 11.50
C LEU A 25 -6.35 -0.90 11.85
N SER A 26 -6.81 -1.95 12.54
CA SER A 26 -6.01 -3.17 12.80
C SER A 26 -5.61 -3.92 11.53
N ASP A 27 -6.34 -3.72 10.43
CA ASP A 27 -6.03 -4.32 9.13
C ASP A 27 -5.02 -3.48 8.33
N LEU A 28 -4.70 -2.27 8.83
CA LEU A 28 -3.64 -1.43 8.33
C LEU A 28 -2.33 -1.75 9.05
N GLN A 29 -1.26 -1.86 8.27
CA GLN A 29 0.12 -1.92 8.71
C GLN A 29 0.77 -0.57 8.43
N ILE A 30 1.66 -0.16 9.33
CA ILE A 30 2.50 1.02 9.10
C ILE A 30 3.79 0.55 8.43
N ILE A 31 4.14 1.21 7.33
CA ILE A 31 5.40 0.97 6.62
C ILE A 31 6.15 2.29 6.56
N ASN A 32 7.40 2.27 7.02
CA ASN A 32 8.32 3.38 6.85
C ASN A 32 9.26 3.10 5.68
N VAL A 33 9.31 4.04 4.76
CA VAL A 33 10.13 3.97 3.55
C VAL A 33 11.16 5.08 3.60
N ARG A 34 12.43 4.71 3.48
CA ARG A 34 13.54 5.66 3.36
C ARG A 34 14.12 5.61 1.95
N THR A 35 14.14 6.75 1.27
CA THR A 35 14.72 6.89 -0.07
C THR A 35 16.24 7.05 0.00
N ALA A 36 16.91 6.80 -1.13
CA ALA A 36 18.35 7.02 -1.28
C ALA A 36 18.76 8.49 -1.06
N TYR A 37 17.83 9.43 -1.24
CA TYR A 37 18.03 10.85 -1.00
C TYR A 37 17.88 11.24 0.48
N GLY A 38 17.59 10.25 1.35
CA GLY A 38 17.41 10.47 2.78
C GLY A 38 16.03 10.98 3.17
N GLU A 39 15.07 11.02 2.24
CA GLU A 39 13.68 11.33 2.55
C GLU A 39 13.01 10.11 3.20
N GLU A 40 12.17 10.35 4.20
CA GLU A 40 11.43 9.32 4.92
C GLU A 40 9.93 9.54 4.78
N PHE A 41 9.21 8.46 4.52
CA PHE A 41 7.76 8.46 4.32
C PHE A 41 7.13 7.37 5.18
N THR A 42 6.02 7.72 5.83
CA THR A 42 5.22 6.77 6.60
C THR A 42 3.90 6.50 5.88
N PHE A 43 3.63 5.25 5.54
CA PHE A 43 2.41 4.83 4.86
C PHE A 43 1.58 3.93 5.76
N HIS A 44 0.28 4.16 5.75
CA HIS A 44 -0.72 3.24 6.32
C HIS A 44 -1.27 2.40 5.18
N VAL A 45 -0.96 1.10 5.19
CA VAL A 45 -1.18 0.20 4.06
C VAL A 45 -1.99 -0.99 4.56
N GLU A 46 -3.05 -1.36 3.85
CA GLU A 46 -3.77 -2.60 4.19
C GLU A 46 -2.82 -3.80 4.01
N ARG A 47 -2.87 -4.77 4.94
CA ARG A 47 -2.05 -6.01 4.87
C ARG A 47 -2.27 -6.84 3.59
N SER A 48 -3.31 -6.55 2.83
CA SER A 48 -3.63 -7.20 1.56
C SER A 48 -2.92 -6.59 0.35
N ARG A 49 -2.25 -5.44 0.51
CA ARG A 49 -1.56 -4.73 -0.57
C ARG A 49 -0.17 -5.30 -0.81
N ASP A 50 0.21 -5.33 -2.07
CA ASP A 50 1.51 -5.77 -2.53
C ASP A 50 2.54 -4.63 -2.55
N VAL A 51 3.80 -5.00 -2.80
CA VAL A 51 4.94 -4.09 -2.86
C VAL A 51 4.80 -3.06 -4.00
N GLY A 52 4.14 -3.41 -5.10
CA GLY A 52 3.88 -2.49 -6.22
C GLY A 52 2.97 -1.33 -5.81
N TYR A 53 1.98 -1.59 -4.94
CA TYR A 53 1.18 -0.53 -4.35
C TYR A 53 2.03 0.48 -3.57
N VAL A 54 2.98 0.00 -2.75
CA VAL A 54 3.89 0.86 -1.97
C VAL A 54 4.79 1.68 -2.89
N LYS A 55 5.36 1.09 -3.94
CA LYS A 55 6.15 1.81 -4.97
C LYS A 55 5.35 2.96 -5.56
N GLN A 56 4.10 2.70 -5.97
CA GLN A 56 3.23 3.73 -6.53
C GLN A 56 2.94 4.87 -5.53
N GLN A 57 2.76 4.56 -4.24
CA GLN A 57 2.56 5.59 -3.22
C GLN A 57 3.81 6.45 -3.02
N VAL A 58 5.00 5.84 -3.05
CA VAL A 58 6.27 6.57 -2.96
C VAL A 58 6.49 7.45 -4.18
N ALA A 59 6.24 6.95 -5.40
CA ALA A 59 6.34 7.75 -6.63
C ALA A 59 5.38 8.96 -6.65
N LYS A 60 4.17 8.81 -6.11
CA LYS A 60 3.20 9.92 -6.00
C LYS A 60 3.62 11.01 -5.02
N ASN A 61 4.34 10.64 -3.95
CA ASN A 61 4.68 11.57 -2.87
C ASN A 61 6.12 12.10 -2.95
N GLY A 62 7.04 11.38 -3.57
CA GLY A 62 8.43 11.79 -3.78
C GLY A 62 8.57 12.72 -4.99
N LYS A 63 9.11 13.92 -4.79
CA LYS A 63 9.23 15.00 -5.80
C LYS A 63 10.23 14.74 -6.96
N GLY A 64 10.58 13.49 -7.24
CA GLY A 64 11.55 13.15 -8.30
C GLY A 64 11.64 11.66 -8.63
N LEU A 65 10.73 10.84 -8.10
CA LEU A 65 10.66 9.41 -8.37
C LEU A 65 9.66 9.18 -9.50
N VAL A 66 10.05 9.60 -10.70
CA VAL A 66 9.18 9.70 -11.88
C VAL A 66 8.99 8.36 -12.59
N ASP A 67 9.91 7.41 -12.38
CA ASP A 67 9.83 6.09 -13.01
C ASP A 67 9.54 5.00 -11.97
N VAL A 68 8.32 4.46 -11.99
CA VAL A 68 7.85 3.40 -11.07
C VAL A 68 8.51 2.06 -11.39
N GLU A 69 9.02 1.87 -12.61
CA GLU A 69 9.66 0.65 -13.07
C GLU A 69 11.11 0.54 -12.53
N ASP A 70 11.77 1.68 -12.29
CA ASP A 70 13.14 1.77 -11.73
C ASP A 70 13.23 1.83 -10.19
N GLN A 71 12.13 1.67 -9.45
CA GLN A 71 12.14 1.68 -7.98
C GLN A 71 12.24 0.27 -7.39
N GLU A 72 13.18 0.01 -6.49
CA GLU A 72 13.42 -1.32 -5.91
C GLU A 72 13.49 -1.27 -4.40
N ILE A 73 12.98 -2.31 -3.72
CA ILE A 73 12.70 -2.29 -2.28
C ILE A 73 13.53 -3.35 -1.55
N VAL A 74 14.11 -2.95 -0.43
CA VAL A 74 14.88 -3.76 0.50
C VAL A 74 14.09 -3.84 1.79
N TRP A 75 13.88 -5.06 2.28
CA TRP A 75 13.18 -5.30 3.54
C TRP A 75 14.01 -6.25 4.38
N ASP A 76 14.37 -5.86 5.61
CA ASP A 76 15.10 -6.70 6.57
C ASP A 76 16.37 -7.36 5.96
N ASP A 77 17.17 -6.55 5.26
CA ASP A 77 18.38 -6.97 4.52
C ASP A 77 18.15 -8.04 3.43
N LYS A 78 16.89 -8.36 3.10
CA LYS A 78 16.51 -9.21 1.98
C LYS A 78 16.16 -8.37 0.76
N TRP A 79 16.80 -8.74 -0.35
CA TRP A 79 16.58 -8.15 -1.66
C TRP A 79 15.20 -8.54 -2.18
N VAL A 80 14.36 -7.52 -2.41
CA VAL A 80 13.15 -7.67 -3.20
C VAL A 80 13.40 -6.93 -4.51
N ASP A 81 14.03 -7.67 -5.43
CA ASP A 81 14.04 -7.35 -6.86
C ASP A 81 14.95 -6.19 -7.34
N GLY A 82 16.17 -6.04 -6.80
CA GLY A 82 17.33 -5.61 -7.62
C GLY A 82 18.08 -4.27 -7.38
N LYS A 83 17.66 -3.36 -6.48
CA LYS A 83 18.38 -2.10 -6.04
C LYS A 83 17.60 -1.40 -4.90
N TRP A 84 18.02 -0.22 -4.42
CA TRP A 84 17.90 0.17 -2.99
C TRP A 84 16.75 1.13 -2.59
N VAL A 85 15.77 0.65 -1.81
CA VAL A 85 14.85 1.45 -0.95
C VAL A 85 14.61 0.69 0.35
N CYS A 86 15.04 1.19 1.51
CA CYS A 86 14.84 0.46 2.76
C CYS A 86 13.42 0.66 3.31
N CYS A 87 12.65 -0.43 3.41
CA CYS A 87 11.34 -0.48 4.03
C CYS A 87 11.46 -1.17 5.39
N SER A 88 11.14 -0.46 6.47
CA SER A 88 11.00 -1.05 7.80
C SER A 88 9.52 -1.08 8.20
N CYS A 89 9.05 -2.23 8.68
CA CYS A 89 7.73 -2.36 9.28
C CYS A 89 7.88 -2.24 10.80
N ILE A 90 7.12 -1.33 11.42
CA ILE A 90 6.98 -1.20 12.88
C ILE A 90 5.70 -1.90 13.33
#